data_AF-A0A661G4D4-F1
#
_entry.id   AF-A0A661G4D4-F1
#
_cell.length_a   1.000
_cell.length_b   1.000
_cell.length_c   1.000
_cell.angle_alpha   90.00
_cell.angle_beta   90.00
_cell.angle_gamma   90.00
#
_symmetry.space_group_name_H-M   'P 1'
#
loop_
_entity.id
_entity.type
_entity.pdbx_description
1 polymer ?
#
loop_
_entity_poly.entity_id
_entity_poly.type
_entity_poly.pdbx_seq_one_letter_code
_entity_poly.pdbx_strand_id
1 'polypeptide(L)' 'HVMDEKKITALLVVDDDERLVGALNVHDLFRAGVM' A
#
# COMPACT_ATOMS: atom_id res chain seq x y z
N HIS A 1 -4.00 -3.97 -9.90
CA HIS A 1 -3.98 -2.99 -11.00
C HIS A 1 -4.17 -1.54 -10.52
N VAL A 2 -4.92 -1.27 -9.42
CA VAL A 2 -5.11 0.09 -8.84
C VAL A 2 -3.82 0.88 -8.58
N MET A 3 -2.80 0.29 -7.94
CA MET A 3 -1.54 0.99 -7.64
C MET A 3 -0.77 1.36 -8.91
N ASP A 4 -0.77 0.46 -9.91
CA ASP A 4 -0.05 0.62 -11.18
C ASP A 4 -0.74 1.66 -12.08
N GLU A 5 -2.06 1.56 -12.23
CA GLU A 5 -2.88 2.51 -13.01
C GLU A 5 -2.79 3.95 -12.49
N LYS A 6 -2.67 4.11 -11.17
CA LYS A 6 -2.61 5.42 -10.50
C LYS A 6 -1.18 5.89 -10.25
N LYS A 7 -0.16 5.12 -10.64
CA LYS A 7 1.25 5.37 -10.31
C LYS A 7 1.51 5.57 -8.82
N ILE A 8 0.71 4.91 -7.98
CA ILE A 8 0.84 4.99 -6.52
C ILE A 8 1.90 3.99 -6.09
N THR A 9 2.99 4.49 -5.52
CA THR A 9 4.13 3.67 -5.07
C THR A 9 3.98 3.20 -3.62
N ALA A 10 3.16 3.91 -2.83
CA ALA A 10 2.91 3.66 -1.42
C ALA A 10 1.48 4.05 -1.04
N LEU A 11 0.86 3.25 -0.19
CA LEU A 11 -0.45 3.50 0.42
C LEU A 11 -0.29 3.53 1.94
N LEU A 12 -0.88 4.52 2.59
CA LEU A 12 -0.96 4.56 4.06
C LEU A 12 -2.17 3.74 4.51
N VAL A 13 -2.00 3.02 5.62
CA VAL A 13 -3.07 2.25 6.26
C VAL A 13 -3.46 3.00 7.53
N VAL A 14 -4.73 3.36 7.61
CA VAL A 14 -5.32 3.99 8.80
C VAL A 14 -6.32 3.04 9.45
N ASP A 15 -6.54 3.21 10.75
CA ASP A 15 -7.66 2.58 11.45
C ASP A 15 -8.97 3.36 11.25
N ASP A 16 -10.05 2.90 11.88
CA ASP A 16 -11.39 3.50 11.77
C ASP A 16 -11.46 4.92 12.37
N ASP A 17 -10.50 5.30 13.22
CA ASP A 17 -10.37 6.63 13.81
C ASP A 17 -9.42 7.54 13.00
N GLU A 18 -9.11 7.17 11.76
CA GLU A 18 -8.17 7.84 10.85
C GLU A 18 -6.72 7.95 11.40
N ARG A 19 -6.35 7.12 12.38
CA ARG A 19 -4.98 7.10 12.89
C ARG A 19 -4.10 6.25 12.00
N LEU A 20 -2.90 6.75 11.68
CA LEU A 20 -1.92 6.02 10.89
C LEU A 20 -1.43 4.79 11.67
N VAL A 21 -1.70 3.60 11.12
CA VAL A 21 -1.30 2.30 11.72
C VAL A 21 -0.29 1.53 10.87
N GLY A 22 -0.06 1.95 9.62
CA GLY A 22 0.95 1.32 8.78
C GLY A 22 1.10 1.95 7.39
N ALA A 23 1.96 1.33 6.59
CA ALA A 23 2.14 1.68 5.19
C ALA A 23 2.37 0.41 4.37
N LEU A 24 1.80 0.37 3.17
CA LEU A 24 1.98 -0.68 2.18
C LEU A 24 2.67 -0.08 0.96
N ASN A 25 3.87 -0.55 0.64
CA ASN A 25 4.55 -0.14 -0.58
C ASN A 25 4.49 -1.23 -1.65
N VAL A 26 4.64 -0.81 -2.91
CA VAL A 26 4.69 -1.74 -4.03
C VAL A 26 5.86 -2.72 -3.94
N HIS A 27 7.00 -2.29 -3.36
CA HIS A 27 8.15 -3.17 -3.16
C HIS A 27 7.89 -4.27 -2.14
N ASP A 28 7.10 -3.98 -1.10
CA ASP A 28 6.68 -4.96 -0.11
C ASP A 28 5.77 -6.00 -0.75
N LEU A 29 4.88 -5.56 -1.64
CA LEU A 29 3.98 -6.44 -2.40
C LEU A 29 4.74 -7.38 -3.35
N PHE A 30 5.75 -6.85 -4.08
CA PHE A 30 6.65 -7.66 -4.91
C PHE A 30 7.46 -8.65 -4.07
N ARG A 31 7.99 -8.22 -2.92
CA ARG A 31 8.79 -9.07 -2.03
C ARG A 31 7.97 -10.17 -1.37
N ALA A 32 6.69 -9.90 -1.10
CA ALA A 32 5.74 -10.88 -0.59
C ALA A 32 5.22 -11.85 -1.66
N GLY A 33 5.52 -11.62 -2.94
CA GLY A 33 5.10 -12.47 -4.06
C GLY A 33 3.60 -12.38 -4.37
N VAL A 34 2.95 -11.27 -4.04
CA VAL A 34 1.49 -11.09 -4.13
C VAL A 34 1.05 -10.43 -5.45
N MET A 35 1.99 -9.94 -6.27
CA MET A 35 1.73 -9.31 -7.58
C MET A 35 2.16 -10.18 -8.75
#